data_AF-A0A2D5PSF7-F1
#
_entry.id   AF-A0A2D5PSF7-F1
#
_cell.length_a   1.000
_cell.length_b   1.000
_cell.length_c   1.000
_cell.angle_alpha   90.00
_cell.angle_beta   90.00
_cell.angle_gamma   90.00
#
_symmetry.space_group_name_H-M   'P 1'
#
loop_
_entity.id
_entity.type
_entity.pdbx_description
1 polymer ?
#
loop_
_entity_poly.entity_id
_entity_poly.type
_entity_poly.pdbx_seq_one_letter_code
_entity_poly.pdbx_strand_id
1 'polypeptide(L)'
;TSKERVKEIVKNSTGFIYYVTLRGVTGSSNLDGNEIEQNIKYIKSISSIPVMAGFGIKNSDDAKLLSSFSDGIVIGSSIVELIYKNSENKDFHEVSDYISNMKDAIR
;
A
#
# COMPACT_ATOMS: atom_id res chain seq x y z
N THR A 1 2.04 17.01 -0.39
CA THR A 1 3.38 17.37 0.13
C THR A 1 4.13 18.15 -0.94
N SER A 2 4.86 19.20 -0.56
CA SER A 2 5.69 19.96 -1.52
C SER A 2 6.84 19.11 -2.06
N LYS A 3 7.33 19.42 -3.27
CA LYS A 3 8.42 18.66 -3.90
C LYS A 3 9.71 18.73 -3.09
N GLU A 4 9.96 19.85 -2.43
CA GLU A 4 11.11 20.09 -1.55
C GLU A 4 11.10 19.10 -0.38
N ARG A 5 9.94 18.95 0.25
CA ARG A 5 9.76 17.99 1.36
C ARG A 5 9.84 16.54 0.88
N VAL A 6 9.38 16.22 -0.34
CA VAL A 6 9.59 14.88 -0.91
C VAL A 6 11.08 14.57 -1.04
N LYS A 7 11.88 15.48 -1.60
CA LYS A 7 13.33 15.29 -1.75
C LYS A 7 14.03 15.09 -0.40
N GLU A 8 13.62 15.83 0.62
CA GLU A 8 14.15 15.68 1.97
C GLU A 8 13.79 14.32 2.59
N ILE A 9 12.54 13.86 2.44
CA ILE A 9 12.12 12.53 2.89
C ILE A 9 12.96 11.45 2.18
N VAL A 10 13.07 11.53 0.85
CA VAL A 10 13.82 10.56 0.04
C VAL A 10 15.29 10.50 0.50
N LYS A 11 15.93 11.64 0.71
CA LYS A 11 17.34 11.73 1.15
C LYS A 11 17.58 11.05 2.51
N ASN A 12 16.61 11.10 3.42
CA ASN A 12 16.75 10.61 4.79
C ASN A 12 16.11 9.23 5.02
N SER A 13 15.50 8.62 3.99
CA SER A 13 14.85 7.33 4.11
C SER A 13 15.82 6.18 3.85
N THR A 14 15.59 5.04 4.49
CA THR A 14 16.31 3.77 4.26
C THR A 14 15.33 2.62 4.21
N GLY A 15 15.73 1.48 3.64
CA GLY A 15 14.86 0.32 3.45
C GLY A 15 13.87 0.54 2.31
N PHE A 16 12.81 1.33 2.54
CA PHE A 16 11.82 1.71 1.54
C PHE A 16 11.10 3.01 1.92
N ILE A 17 10.43 3.64 0.95
CA ILE A 17 9.53 4.78 1.17
C ILE A 17 8.10 4.28 1.26
N TYR A 18 7.39 4.60 2.35
CA TYR A 18 5.96 4.30 2.50
C TYR A 18 5.11 5.43 1.92
N TYR A 19 4.44 5.19 0.78
CA TYR A 19 3.47 6.10 0.19
C TYR A 19 2.06 5.81 0.70
N VAL A 20 1.45 6.79 1.36
CA VAL A 20 0.07 6.71 1.86
C VAL A 20 -0.90 7.09 0.72
N THR A 21 -1.71 6.13 0.26
CA THR A 21 -2.59 6.29 -0.92
C THR A 21 -3.89 7.05 -0.64
N LEU A 22 -4.36 7.03 0.61
CA LEU A 22 -5.60 7.71 1.02
C LEU A 22 -5.29 9.06 1.67
N ARG A 23 -5.83 10.11 1.06
CA ARG A 23 -5.93 11.42 1.71
C ARG A 23 -7.22 11.41 2.51
N GLY A 24 -7.11 11.33 3.83
CA GLY A 24 -8.25 11.30 4.76
C GLY A 24 -9.05 12.61 4.82
N VAL A 25 -9.48 13.14 3.68
CA VAL A 25 -10.47 14.23 3.61
C VAL A 25 -11.85 13.59 3.54
N THR A 26 -12.67 13.88 4.55
CA THR A 26 -14.05 13.41 4.68
C THR A 26 -14.82 13.58 3.37
N GLY A 27 -15.32 12.48 2.80
CA GLY A 27 -16.18 12.47 1.61
C GLY A 27 -15.53 11.98 0.30
N SER A 28 -14.21 11.77 0.26
CA SER A 28 -13.50 11.27 -0.94
C SER A 28 -13.11 9.80 -0.76
N SER A 29 -14.08 8.90 -0.92
CA SER A 29 -13.89 7.45 -0.68
C SER A 29 -13.14 6.71 -1.79
N ASN A 30 -12.75 7.40 -2.88
CA ASN A 30 -12.17 6.75 -4.05
C ASN A 30 -10.69 7.10 -4.18
N LEU A 31 -9.87 6.06 -4.35
CA LEU A 31 -8.48 6.16 -4.77
C LEU A 31 -8.44 6.84 -6.15
N ASP A 32 -7.85 8.03 -6.25
CA ASP A 32 -7.48 8.58 -7.55
C ASP A 32 -6.20 7.88 -8.04
N GLY A 33 -6.38 6.78 -8.78
CA GLY A 33 -5.28 5.97 -9.28
C GLY A 33 -4.27 6.77 -10.12
N ASN A 34 -4.73 7.76 -10.88
CA ASN A 34 -3.86 8.59 -11.72
C ASN A 34 -2.97 9.51 -10.88
N GLU A 35 -3.54 10.16 -9.87
CA GLU A 35 -2.77 11.01 -8.94
C GLU A 35 -1.74 10.17 -8.17
N ILE A 36 -2.14 9.00 -7.69
CA ILE A 36 -1.27 8.07 -6.95
C ILE A 36 -0.11 7.62 -7.85
N GLU A 37 -0.41 7.20 -9.07
CA GLU A 37 0.60 6.75 -10.05
C GLU A 37 1.62 7.85 -10.33
N GLN A 38 1.17 9.08 -10.61
CA GLN A 38 2.05 10.21 -10.91
C GLN A 38 2.98 10.54 -9.73
N ASN A 39 2.46 10.52 -8.51
CA ASN A 39 3.24 10.80 -7.32
C ASN A 39 4.28 9.71 -7.06
N ILE A 40 3.90 8.43 -7.18
CA ILE A 40 4.83 7.31 -7.00
C ILE A 40 5.92 7.35 -8.08
N LYS A 41 5.56 7.57 -9.36
CA LYS A 41 6.55 7.73 -10.45
C LYS A 41 7.53 8.87 -10.17
N TYR A 42 7.06 10.00 -9.67
CA TYR A 42 7.92 11.11 -9.28
C TYR A 42 8.90 10.72 -8.17
N ILE A 43 8.42 10.10 -7.09
CA ILE A 43 9.26 9.67 -5.97
C ILE A 43 10.31 8.65 -6.45
N LYS A 44 9.90 7.66 -7.24
CA LYS A 44 10.80 6.66 -7.83
C LYS A 44 11.88 7.31 -8.70
N SER A 45 11.55 8.38 -9.44
CA SER A 45 12.52 9.09 -10.28
C SER A 45 13.66 9.77 -9.52
N ILE A 46 13.48 10.01 -8.21
CA ILE A 46 14.47 10.68 -7.34
C ILE A 46 14.95 9.81 -6.18
N SER A 47 14.45 8.57 -6.06
CA SER A 47 14.75 7.65 -4.95
C SER A 47 15.67 6.53 -5.40
N SER A 48 16.65 6.18 -4.57
CA SER A 48 17.49 4.99 -4.73
C SER A 48 16.95 3.76 -4.00
N ILE A 49 15.89 3.92 -3.20
CA ILE A 49 15.24 2.83 -2.45
C ILE A 49 13.81 2.59 -2.97
N PRO A 50 13.28 1.37 -2.80
CA PRO A 50 11.92 1.02 -3.24
C PRO A 50 10.83 1.93 -2.67
N VAL A 51 9.77 2.15 -3.43
CA VAL A 51 8.57 2.89 -3.02
C VAL A 51 7.40 1.92 -2.86
N MET A 52 6.96 1.72 -1.62
CA MET A 52 5.84 0.85 -1.27
C MET A 52 4.56 1.67 -1.16
N ALA A 53 3.45 1.17 -1.70
CA ALA A 53 2.13 1.79 -1.55
C ALA A 53 1.35 1.11 -0.43
N GLY A 54 0.69 1.87 0.44
CA GLY A 54 -0.16 1.29 1.47
C GLY A 54 -1.34 2.19 1.80
N PHE A 55 -2.18 1.71 2.72
CA PHE A 55 -3.46 2.29 3.13
C PHE A 55 -4.62 1.93 2.16
N GLY A 56 -5.74 1.45 2.71
CA GLY A 56 -6.96 1.19 1.93
C GLY A 56 -7.02 -0.08 1.08
N ILE A 57 -6.01 -0.94 1.12
CA ILE A 57 -5.97 -2.19 0.35
C ILE A 57 -6.85 -3.22 1.04
N LYS A 58 -7.94 -3.65 0.39
CA LYS A 58 -8.89 -4.62 0.95
C LYS A 58 -8.94 -5.91 0.17
N ASN A 59 -8.81 -5.84 -1.16
CA ASN A 59 -8.95 -6.98 -2.06
C ASN A 59 -7.77 -7.08 -3.06
N SER A 60 -7.77 -8.15 -3.85
CA SER A 60 -6.74 -8.44 -4.85
C SER A 60 -6.68 -7.40 -5.97
N ASP A 61 -7.81 -6.76 -6.32
CA ASP A 61 -7.85 -5.75 -7.37
C ASP A 61 -7.16 -4.45 -6.90
N ASP A 62 -7.38 -4.05 -5.64
CA ASP A 62 -6.65 -2.94 -5.01
C ASP A 62 -5.14 -3.23 -5.00
N ALA A 63 -4.77 -4.46 -4.61
CA ALA A 63 -3.38 -4.91 -4.56
C ALA A 63 -2.72 -4.84 -5.94
N LYS A 64 -3.36 -5.42 -6.95
CA LYS A 64 -2.91 -5.43 -8.35
C LYS A 64 -2.78 -4.03 -8.94
N LEU A 65 -3.77 -3.17 -8.69
CA LEU A 65 -3.75 -1.79 -9.17
C LEU A 65 -2.55 -1.04 -8.60
N LEU A 66 -2.38 -1.07 -7.28
CA LEU A 66 -1.31 -0.32 -6.62
C LEU A 66 0.08 -0.89 -6.95
N SER A 67 0.23 -2.21 -7.03
CA SER A 67 1.49 -2.85 -7.40
C SER A 67 1.91 -2.58 -8.85
N SER A 68 0.97 -2.19 -9.74
CA SER A 68 1.29 -1.88 -11.13
C SER A 68 2.20 -0.66 -11.30
N PHE A 69 2.29 0.21 -10.28
CA PHE A 69 3.14 1.40 -10.30
C PHE A 69 4.02 1.58 -9.05
N SER A 70 3.83 0.82 -7.97
CA SER A 70 4.73 0.76 -6.81
C SER A 70 5.74 -0.39 -6.91
N ASP A 71 6.74 -0.42 -6.04
CA ASP A 71 7.68 -1.56 -5.91
C ASP A 71 7.15 -2.66 -4.97
N GLY A 72 5.95 -2.46 -4.42
CA GLY A 72 5.27 -3.38 -3.52
C GLY A 72 4.16 -2.68 -2.75
N ILE A 73 3.44 -3.47 -1.94
CA ILE A 73 2.27 -3.01 -1.18
C ILE A 73 2.36 -3.33 0.30
N VAL A 74 1.71 -2.52 1.14
CA VAL A 74 1.60 -2.76 2.58
C VAL A 74 0.13 -2.87 2.99
N ILE A 75 -0.22 -4.02 3.57
CA ILE A 75 -1.56 -4.35 4.04
C ILE A 75 -1.50 -4.57 5.56
N GLY A 76 -2.37 -3.90 6.30
CA GLY A 76 -2.42 -3.98 7.77
C GLY A 76 -3.82 -4.27 8.28
N SER A 77 -4.73 -3.30 8.15
CA SER A 77 -6.08 -3.34 8.74
C SER A 77 -6.86 -4.61 8.37
N SER A 78 -6.84 -5.02 7.10
CA SER A 78 -7.56 -6.22 6.66
C SER A 78 -7.00 -7.51 7.24
N ILE A 79 -5.68 -7.60 7.44
CA ILE A 79 -5.07 -8.77 8.09
C ILE A 79 -5.45 -8.80 9.58
N VAL A 80 -5.36 -7.66 10.27
CA VAL A 80 -5.73 -7.57 11.69
C VAL A 80 -7.22 -7.89 11.91
N GLU A 81 -8.09 -7.41 11.02
CA GLU A 81 -9.53 -7.70 11.06
C GLU A 81 -9.82 -9.19 10.88
N LEU A 82 -9.15 -9.85 9.92
CA LEU A 82 -9.29 -11.30 9.72
C LEU A 82 -8.75 -12.09 10.92
N ILE A 83 -7.64 -11.67 11.51
CA ILE A 83 -7.11 -12.28 12.74
C ILE A 83 -8.11 -12.13 13.88
N TYR A 84 -8.69 -10.94 14.06
CA TYR A 84 -9.67 -10.67 15.11
C TYR A 84 -10.93 -11.54 14.94
N LYS A 85 -11.49 -11.59 13.72
CA LYS A 85 -12.66 -12.41 13.37
C LYS A 85 -12.45 -13.89 13.69
N ASN A 86 -11.23 -14.39 13.52
CA ASN A 86 -10.86 -15.80 13.73
C ASN A 86 -10.12 -16.04 15.07
N SER A 87 -10.20 -15.10 16.01
CA SER A 87 -9.43 -15.19 17.27
C SER A 87 -10.03 -16.19 18.27
N GLU A 88 -11.35 -16.39 18.27
CA GLU A 88 -12.04 -17.29 19.20
C GLU A 88 -11.76 -18.76 18.91
N ASN A 89 -11.86 -19.17 17.65
CA ASN A 89 -11.61 -20.55 17.21
C ASN A 89 -10.12 -20.83 16.92
N LYS A 90 -9.29 -19.79 16.81
CA LYS A 90 -7.86 -19.87 16.47
C LYS A 90 -7.59 -20.57 15.13
N ASP A 91 -8.55 -20.50 14.21
CA ASP A 91 -8.40 -21.02 12.85
C ASP A 91 -8.02 -19.89 11.89
N PHE A 92 -6.75 -19.86 11.50
CA PHE A 92 -6.21 -18.79 10.65
C PHE A 92 -6.07 -19.17 9.18
N HIS A 93 -6.77 -20.22 8.71
CA HIS A 93 -6.76 -20.57 7.28
C HIS A 93 -7.25 -19.42 6.39
N GLU A 94 -8.30 -18.69 6.80
CA GLU A 94 -8.80 -17.52 6.07
C GLU A 94 -7.72 -16.42 5.93
N VAL A 95 -6.86 -16.24 6.95
CA VAL A 95 -5.74 -15.29 6.90
C VAL A 95 -4.68 -15.74 5.90
N SER A 96 -4.34 -17.04 5.91
CA SER A 96 -3.38 -17.63 4.97
C SER A 96 -3.86 -17.53 3.52
N ASP A 97 -5.14 -17.81 3.27
CA ASP A 97 -5.76 -17.72 1.95
C ASP A 97 -5.78 -16.27 1.46
N TYR A 98 -6.13 -15.33 2.34
CA TYR A 98 -6.09 -13.90 2.05
C TYR A 98 -4.68 -13.45 1.63
N ILE A 99 -3.64 -13.80 2.40
CA ILE A 99 -2.25 -13.44 2.09
C ILE A 99 -1.81 -14.07 0.76
N SER A 100 -2.19 -15.32 0.51
CA SER A 100 -1.85 -16.03 -0.74
C SER A 100 -2.49 -15.36 -1.95
N ASN A 101 -3.78 -15.01 -1.86
CA ASN A 101 -4.50 -14.27 -2.90
C ASN A 101 -3.86 -12.90 -3.19
N MET A 102 -3.47 -12.15 -2.15
CA MET A 102 -2.78 -10.86 -2.31
C MET A 102 -1.43 -11.01 -2.98
N LYS A 103 -0.67 -12.04 -2.62
CA LYS A 103 0.64 -12.34 -3.20
C LYS A 103 0.53 -12.69 -4.68
N ASP A 104 -0.46 -13.49 -5.07
CA ASP A 104 -0.66 -13.88 -6.46
C ASP A 104 -1.18 -12.72 -7.32
N ALA A 105 -1.91 -11.76 -6.73
CA ALA A 105 -2.38 -10.57 -7.43
C ALA A 105 -1.25 -9.60 -7.84
N ILE A 106 -0.11 -9.62 -7.14
CA ILE A 106 1.03 -8.71 -7.37
C ILE A 106 2.23 -9.37 -8.07
N ARG A 107 2.09 -10.63 -8.49
CA ARG A 107 3.11 -11.41 -9.20
C ARG A 107 3.09 -11.19 -10.70
#